data_AF-A0A926AJM1-F1
#
_entry.id   AF-A0A926AJM1-F1
#
_cell.length_a   1.000
_cell.length_b   1.000
_cell.length_c   1.000
_cell.angle_alpha   90.00
_cell.angle_beta   90.00
_cell.angle_gamma   90.00
#
_symmetry.space_group_name_H-M   'P 1'
#
loop_
_entity.id
_entity.type
_entity.pdbx_description
1 polymer ?
#
loop_
_entity_poly.entity_id
_entity_poly.type
_entity_poly.pdbx_seq_one_letter_code
_entity_poly.pdbx_strand_id
1 'polypeptide(L)' 'MDTELTRKQLNRQDLVDNAIFQLLQELNPTETVIDWNIQWIGEIRDKIQEIVVEELNLCDEQTFYPFLEA' A
#
# COMPACT_ATOMS: atom_id res chain seq x y z
N MET A 1 13.53 16.87 -12.15
CA MET A 1 12.50 16.35 -11.24
C MET A 1 11.37 15.87 -12.10
N ASP A 2 11.11 14.56 -12.07
CA ASP A 2 9.92 14.00 -12.68
C ASP A 2 8.71 14.51 -11.88
N THR A 3 7.70 15.02 -12.57
CA THR A 3 6.51 15.61 -11.95
C THR A 3 5.39 14.59 -11.74
N GLU A 4 5.57 13.36 -12.24
CA GLU A 4 4.56 12.31 -12.27
C GLU A 4 5.19 10.92 -12.15
N LEU A 5 4.46 10.00 -11.51
CA LEU A 5 4.85 8.60 -11.45
C LEU A 5 4.63 7.93 -12.81
N THR A 6 5.52 7.01 -13.16
CA THR A 6 5.32 6.16 -14.34
C THR A 6 4.10 5.26 -14.15
N ARG A 7 3.49 4.82 -15.25
CA ARG A 7 2.39 3.84 -15.21
C ARG A 7 2.75 2.57 -14.45
N LYS A 8 4.01 2.12 -14.53
CA LYS A 8 4.48 0.95 -13.78
C LYS A 8 4.46 1.20 -12.27
N GLN A 9 4.85 2.39 -11.84
CA GLN A 9 4.83 2.79 -10.43
C GLN A 9 3.40 2.96 -9.91
N LEU A 10 2.51 3.57 -10.70
CA LEU A 10 1.08 3.67 -10.36
C LEU A 10 0.45 2.27 -10.22
N ASN A 11 0.71 1.36 -11.17
CA ASN A 11 0.24 -0.02 -11.04
C ASN A 11 0.79 -0.74 -9.80
N ARG A 12 1.99 -0.37 -9.32
CA ARG A 12 2.57 -0.92 -8.10
C ARG A 12 1.84 -0.37 -6.87
N GLN A 13 1.53 0.93 -6.83
CA GLN A 13 0.69 1.52 -5.77
C GLN A 13 -0.68 0.83 -5.73
N ASP A 14 -1.36 0.73 -6.88
CA ASP A 14 -2.65 0.05 -7.00
C ASP A 14 -2.61 -1.39 -6.47
N LEU A 15 -1.54 -2.13 -6.79
CA LEU A 15 -1.38 -3.51 -6.31
C LEU A 15 -1.29 -3.56 -4.77
N VAL A 16 -0.52 -2.67 -4.15
CA VAL A 16 -0.35 -2.63 -2.69
C VAL A 16 -1.67 -2.23 -2.02
N ASP A 17 -2.30 -1.15 -2.48
CA ASP A 17 -3.56 -0.66 -1.90
C ASP A 17 -4.69 -1.69 -2.03
N ASN A 18 -4.80 -2.35 -3.19
CA ASN A 18 -5.78 -3.42 -3.39
C ASN A 18 -5.52 -4.65 -2.51
N ALA A 19 -4.25 -5.03 -2.31
CA ALA A 19 -3.91 -6.16 -1.44
C ALA A 19 -4.29 -5.87 0.02
N ILE A 20 -4.08 -4.64 0.48
CA ILE A 20 -4.47 -4.20 1.82
C ILE A 20 -5.98 -4.14 1.96
N PHE A 21 -6.68 -3.62 0.95
CA PHE A 21 -8.14 -3.63 0.94
C PHE A 21 -8.69 -5.05 0.99
N GLN A 22 -8.11 -5.99 0.23
CA GLN A 22 -8.50 -7.39 0.27
C GLN A 22 -8.22 -8.03 1.64
N LEU A 23 -7.07 -7.74 2.26
CA LEU A 23 -6.77 -8.19 3.61
C LEU A 23 -7.83 -7.72 4.63
N LEU A 24 -8.27 -6.46 4.52
CA LEU A 24 -9.35 -5.94 5.37
C LEU A 24 -10.65 -6.72 5.19
N GLN A 25 -11.03 -7.05 3.95
CA GLN A 25 -12.22 -7.87 3.69
C GLN A 25 -12.10 -9.26 4.30
N GLU A 26 -10.92 -9.89 4.20
CA GLU A 26 -10.68 -11.25 4.68
C GLU A 26 -10.62 -11.35 6.21
N LEU A 27 -10.09 -10.31 6.86
CA LEU A 27 -10.02 -10.24 8.33
C LEU A 27 -11.32 -9.77 8.97
N ASN A 28 -12.25 -9.20 8.19
CA ASN A 28 -13.55 -8.77 8.70
C ASN A 28 -14.37 -9.99 9.17
N PRO A 29 -14.70 -10.10 10.47
CA PRO A 29 -15.44 -11.25 10.99
C PRO A 29 -16.95 -11.15 10.70
N THR A 30 -17.40 -10.11 9.99
CA THR A 30 -18.81 -9.87 9.68
C THR A 30 -19.12 -10.14 8.21
N GLU A 31 -20.40 -10.24 7.87
CA GLU A 31 -20.85 -10.41 6.49
C GLU A 31 -20.92 -9.08 5.70
N THR A 32 -20.57 -7.96 6.34
CA THR A 32 -20.66 -6.63 5.72
C THR A 32 -19.45 -6.38 4.83
N VAL A 33 -19.67 -5.93 3.60
CA VAL A 33 -18.56 -5.50 2.72
C VAL A 33 -18.01 -4.17 3.23
N ILE A 34 -16.68 -4.10 3.41
CA ILE A 34 -16.01 -2.84 3.75
C ILE A 34 -15.91 -1.97 2.49
N ASP A 35 -16.29 -0.70 2.58
CA ASP A 35 -16.11 0.25 1.48
C ASP A 35 -14.65 0.68 1.35
N TRP A 36 -14.24 1.02 0.13
CA TRP A 36 -12.90 1.55 -0.12
C TRP A 36 -12.67 2.85 0.65
N ASN A 37 -11.67 2.83 1.54
CA ASN A 37 -11.25 4.01 2.30
C ASN A 37 -9.74 4.16 2.23
N ILE A 38 -9.28 5.12 1.42
CA ILE A 38 -7.84 5.34 1.15
C ILE A 38 -7.06 5.75 2.41
N GLN A 39 -7.71 6.38 3.39
CA GLN A 39 -7.06 6.76 4.64
C GLN A 39 -6.72 5.51 5.46
N TRP A 40 -7.67 4.60 5.63
CA TRP A 40 -7.45 3.35 6.37
C TRP A 40 -6.46 2.43 5.65
N ILE A 41 -6.56 2.35 4.32
CA ILE A 41 -5.60 1.61 3.49
C ILE A 41 -4.19 2.19 3.69
N GLY A 42 -4.05 3.52 3.69
CA GLY A 42 -2.78 4.20 3.95
C GLY A 42 -2.21 3.90 5.33
N GLU A 43 -3.03 3.98 6.38
CA GLU A 43 -2.58 3.69 7.77
C GLU A 43 -2.05 2.26 7.92
N ILE A 44 -2.71 1.28 7.27
CA ILE A 44 -2.25 -0.11 7.29
C ILE A 44 -1.02 -0.30 6.40
N ARG A 45 -0.98 0.35 5.24
CA ARG A 45 0.18 0.33 4.35
C ARG A 45 1.43 0.78 5.09
N ASP A 46 1.35 1.87 5.84
CA ASP A 46 2.49 2.42 6.58
C ASP A 46 2.98 1.42 7.65
N LYS A 47 2.07 0.71 8.32
CA LYS A 47 2.42 -0.37 9.26
C LYS A 47 3.07 -1.58 8.59
N ILE A 48 2.57 -1.96 7.40
CA ILE A 48 3.18 -3.04 6.62
C ILE A 48 4.55 -2.61 6.09
N GLN A 49 4.70 -1.36 5.67
CA GLN A 49 5.96 -0.80 5.20
C GLN A 49 7.03 -0.87 6.29
N GLU A 50 6.71 -0.44 7.51
CA GLU A 50 7.61 -0.54 8.68
C GLU A 50 8.16 -1.97 8.82
N ILE A 51 7.30 -2.99 8.76
CA ILE A 51 7.71 -4.40 8.86
C ILE A 51 8.52 -4.85 7.64
N VAL A 52 8.05 -4.58 6.42
CA VAL A 52 8.65 -5.12 5.18
C VAL A 52 9.98 -4.44 4.83
N VAL A 53 10.04 -3.12 5.00
CA VAL A 53 11.17 -2.27 4.64
C VAL A 53 12.14 -2.11 5.81
N GLU A 54 11.66 -1.77 7.00
CA GLU A 54 12.56 -1.44 8.12
C GLU A 54 12.97 -2.67 8.92
N GLU A 55 12.01 -3.52 9.33
CA GLU A 55 12.32 -4.67 10.19
C GLU A 55 12.92 -5.85 9.40
N LEU A 56 12.29 -6.22 8.29
CA LEU A 56 12.69 -7.36 7.47
C LEU A 56 13.71 -7.01 6.39
N ASN A 57 13.86 -5.71 6.05
CA ASN A 57 14.81 -5.21 5.06
C ASN A 57 14.74 -5.95 3.71
N LEU A 58 13.52 -6.23 3.23
CA LEU A 58 13.30 -7.01 1.98
C LEU A 58 13.42 -6.14 0.73
N CYS A 59 13.14 -4.85 0.84
CA CYS A 59 13.21 -3.85 -0.23
C CYS A 59 13.25 -2.44 0.37
N ASP A 60 13.55 -1.43 -0.45
CA ASP A 60 13.40 -0.02 -0.07
C ASP A 60 11.95 0.49 -0.22
N GLU A 61 11.69 1.69 0.31
CA GLU A 61 10.37 2.33 0.26
C GLU A 61 9.90 2.56 -1.18
N GLN A 62 10.79 3.03 -2.06
CA GLN A 62 10.46 3.36 -3.45
C GLN A 62 10.08 2.10 -4.26
N THR A 63 10.62 0.94 -3.90
CA THR A 63 10.26 -0.37 -4.47
C THR A 63 8.97 -0.89 -3.88
N PHE A 64 8.77 -0.71 -2.57
CA PHE A 64 7.56 -1.15 -1.89
C PHE A 64 6.34 -0.38 -2.40
N TYR A 65 6.34 0.95 -2.24
CA TYR A 65 5.29 1.87 -2.62
C TYR A 65 5.92 3.15 -3.22
N PRO A 66 6.10 3.21 -4.55
CA PRO A 66 6.80 4.32 -5.19
C PRO A 66 6.12 5.67 -4.92
N PHE A 67 6.89 6.72 -4.68
CA PHE A 67 6.38 8.09 -4.53
C PHE A 67 7.21 9.08 -5.35
N LEU A 68 6.70 10.32 -5.49
CA LEU A 68 7.47 11.40 -6.08
C LEU A 68 8.49 11.90 -5.05
N GLU A 69 9.78 11.80 -5.37
CA GLU A 69 10.82 12.39 -4.55
C GLU A 69 10.65 13.92 -4.55
N ALA A 70 10.64 14.49 -3.34
CA ALA A 70 10.47 15.92 -3.10
C ALA A 70 11.77 16.72 -3.32
#